data_AF-A0A7V3X583-F1
#
_entry.id   AF-A0A7V3X583-F1
#
_cell.length_a   1.000
_cell.length_b   1.000
_cell.length_c   1.000
_cell.angle_alpha   90.00
_cell.angle_beta   90.00
_cell.angle_gamma   90.00
#
_symmetry.space_group_name_H-M   'P 1'
#
loop_
_entity.id
_entity.type
_entity.pdbx_description
1 polymer ?
#
loop_
_entity_poly.entity_id
_entity_poly.type
_entity_poly.pdbx_seq_one_letter_code
_entity_poly.pdbx_strand_id
1 'polypeptide(L)'
;MPNEELPEGPRFSLLYLQNEDVLQDCPRMRRRVARVISDCLGDRDRRLSAASFLEAELGIGVTEVVGYHVYVDWERFLGNCSLVDFLDTVTLVYRFAIQNRWGHWFREYQNSIARVFRECNVGYRLDDNCGVHPFVDAAFENSRATAIAGIGGDRFAAARAHLEQIENALMGDPPDNRQAIRSVFDAAENIFKMTFVGVTHLNNAAIRDNLRRAIENKYSDMPTVKNAMLKLCDGFKNWVEAAHFYRHADNQPDPAQPPKELTVLMISYGYGWVRWLAEMDRAIRADIE
;
A
#
# COMPACT_ATOMS: atom_id res chain seq x y z
N MET A 1 -9.48 41.06 -4.49
CA MET A 1 -8.61 39.90 -4.75
C MET A 1 -7.20 40.33 -4.39
N PRO A 2 -6.54 39.74 -3.38
CA PRO A 2 -5.13 40.01 -3.16
C PRO A 2 -4.35 39.56 -4.40
N ASN A 3 -3.37 40.36 -4.84
CA ASN A 3 -2.35 39.93 -5.79
C ASN A 3 -1.52 38.83 -5.10
N GLU A 4 -1.93 37.58 -5.22
CA GLU A 4 -1.00 36.47 -5.00
C GLU A 4 -0.06 36.46 -6.20
N GLU A 5 1.17 36.89 -5.98
CA GLU A 5 2.25 36.82 -6.97
C GLU A 5 2.35 35.36 -7.46
N LEU A 6 2.20 35.17 -8.77
CA LEU A 6 2.33 33.85 -9.37
C LEU A 6 3.75 33.32 -9.08
N PRO A 7 3.89 32.07 -8.63
CA PRO A 7 5.21 31.51 -8.34
C PRO A 7 6.07 31.49 -9.61
N GLU A 8 7.28 32.03 -9.51
CA GLU A 8 8.22 32.10 -10.64
C GLU A 8 8.90 30.75 -10.92
N GLY A 9 8.97 30.35 -12.21
CA GLY A 9 9.73 29.18 -12.66
C GLY A 9 9.02 27.81 -12.79
N PRO A 10 7.79 27.53 -12.28
CA PRO A 10 7.12 26.26 -12.55
C PRO A 10 6.57 26.20 -13.98
N ARG A 11 6.53 25.00 -14.56
CA ARG A 11 5.99 24.79 -15.91
C ARG A 11 4.48 25.04 -15.95
N PHE A 12 3.99 25.50 -17.09
CA PHE A 12 2.57 25.77 -17.35
C PHE A 12 1.63 24.65 -16.85
N SER A 13 1.96 23.39 -17.13
CA SER A 13 1.10 22.27 -16.72
C SER A 13 1.01 22.08 -15.21
N LEU A 14 2.01 22.52 -14.43
CA LEU A 14 1.97 22.45 -12.97
C LEU A 14 1.15 23.59 -12.35
N LEU A 15 0.97 24.69 -13.09
CA LEU A 15 0.22 25.87 -12.65
C LEU A 15 -1.26 25.81 -13.05
N TYR A 16 -1.54 25.31 -14.26
CA TYR A 16 -2.85 25.49 -14.89
C TYR A 16 -3.52 24.20 -15.34
N LEU A 17 -2.81 23.06 -15.29
CA LEU A 17 -3.32 21.74 -15.67
C LEU A 17 -3.13 20.80 -14.48
N GLN A 18 -3.74 21.13 -13.35
CA GLN A 18 -3.86 20.18 -12.26
C GLN A 18 -4.87 19.10 -12.69
N ASN A 19 -4.37 17.91 -12.96
CA ASN A 19 -5.23 16.74 -13.09
C ASN A 19 -5.83 16.48 -11.71
N GLU A 20 -7.15 16.51 -11.60
CA GLU A 20 -7.86 16.21 -10.34
C GLU A 20 -7.65 14.75 -9.93
N ASP A 21 -7.46 13.85 -10.90
CA ASP A 21 -7.24 12.43 -10.68
C ASP A 21 -5.76 12.05 -10.63
N VAL A 22 -5.40 11.26 -9.62
CA VAL A 22 -4.10 10.59 -9.51
C VAL A 22 -4.07 9.42 -10.51
N LEU A 23 -3.16 9.50 -11.49
CA LEU A 23 -3.06 8.50 -12.54
C LEU A 23 -2.31 7.26 -12.06
N GLN A 24 -2.79 6.07 -12.40
CA GLN A 24 -2.01 4.83 -12.18
C GLN A 24 -0.96 4.66 -13.27
N ASP A 25 -1.24 5.07 -14.50
CA ASP A 25 -0.29 5.00 -15.60
C ASP A 25 -0.55 6.13 -16.58
N CYS A 26 0.50 6.61 -17.26
CA CYS A 26 0.33 7.49 -18.39
C CYS A 26 1.51 7.41 -19.37
N PRO A 27 1.27 7.53 -20.69
CA PRO A 27 2.33 7.51 -21.70
C PRO A 27 3.43 8.55 -21.46
N ARG A 28 3.05 9.72 -20.89
CA ARG A 28 4.00 10.79 -20.57
C ARG A 28 4.98 10.39 -19.46
N MET A 29 4.53 9.69 -18.41
CA MET A 29 5.40 9.16 -17.38
C MET A 29 6.39 8.18 -18.00
N ARG A 30 5.90 7.19 -18.76
CA ARG A 30 6.71 6.13 -19.37
C ARG A 30 7.86 6.68 -20.22
N ARG A 31 7.55 7.60 -21.14
CA ARG A 31 8.57 8.25 -21.99
C ARG A 31 9.62 9.03 -21.19
N ARG A 32 9.19 9.73 -20.14
CA ARG A 32 10.10 10.53 -19.30
C ARG A 32 11.03 9.64 -18.47
N VAL A 33 10.52 8.55 -17.92
CA VAL A 33 11.33 7.55 -17.22
C VAL A 33 12.31 6.87 -18.18
N ALA A 34 11.88 6.50 -19.39
CA ALA A 34 12.76 5.95 -20.43
C ALA A 34 13.93 6.88 -20.75
N ARG A 35 13.67 8.18 -20.81
CA ARG A 35 14.72 9.19 -21.02
C ARG A 35 15.69 9.26 -19.84
N VAL A 36 15.17 9.29 -18.60
CA VAL A 36 16.02 9.27 -17.39
C VAL A 36 16.91 8.04 -17.36
N ILE A 37 16.39 6.85 -17.70
CA ILE A 37 17.16 5.61 -17.77
C ILE A 37 18.22 5.70 -18.87
N SER A 38 17.86 6.16 -20.06
CA SER A 38 18.79 6.29 -21.19
C SER A 38 19.95 7.22 -20.90
N ASP A 39 19.66 8.37 -20.27
CA ASP A 39 20.66 9.36 -19.89
C ASP A 39 21.54 8.84 -18.73
N CYS A 40 20.96 8.15 -17.75
CA CYS A 40 21.68 7.57 -16.61
C CYS A 40 22.63 6.43 -17.02
N LEU A 41 22.20 5.56 -17.93
CA LEU A 41 23.01 4.44 -18.39
C LEU A 41 24.13 4.90 -19.35
N GLY A 42 23.94 6.04 -20.03
CA GLY A 42 24.97 6.64 -20.87
C GLY A 42 25.24 5.83 -22.13
N ASP A 43 26.40 5.17 -22.19
CA ASP A 43 26.89 4.47 -23.38
C ASP A 43 26.14 3.16 -23.69
N ARG A 44 26.39 2.63 -24.90
CA ARG A 44 25.72 1.44 -25.42
C ARG A 44 25.96 0.19 -24.57
N ASP A 45 27.18 -0.02 -24.09
CA ASP A 45 27.55 -1.27 -23.41
C ASP A 45 26.87 -1.36 -22.05
N ARG A 46 26.77 -0.22 -21.35
CA ARG A 46 26.01 -0.11 -20.11
C ARG A 46 24.52 -0.33 -20.32
N ARG A 47 23.94 0.22 -21.38
CA ARG A 47 22.53 0.00 -21.74
C ARG A 47 22.23 -1.46 -22.02
N LEU A 48 23.10 -2.13 -22.78
CA LEU A 48 22.96 -3.56 -23.08
C LEU A 48 23.11 -4.40 -21.82
N SER A 49 24.08 -4.10 -20.96
CA SER A 49 24.32 -4.84 -19.72
C SER A 49 23.14 -4.69 -18.74
N ALA A 50 22.57 -3.48 -18.62
CA ALA A 50 21.38 -3.24 -17.82
C ALA A 50 20.16 -3.98 -18.38
N ALA A 51 19.98 -4.01 -19.70
CA ALA A 51 18.90 -4.76 -20.32
C ALA A 51 19.04 -6.26 -20.09
N SER A 52 20.22 -6.86 -20.32
CA SER A 52 20.46 -8.27 -20.02
C SER A 52 20.24 -8.61 -18.55
N PHE A 53 20.57 -7.69 -17.63
CA PHE A 53 20.25 -7.84 -16.21
C PHE A 53 18.73 -7.87 -15.97
N LEU A 54 17.96 -6.97 -16.58
CA LEU A 54 16.49 -6.99 -16.50
C LEU A 54 15.88 -8.26 -17.09
N GLU A 55 16.35 -8.70 -18.26
CA GLU A 55 15.88 -9.94 -18.90
C GLU A 55 16.11 -11.15 -17.99
N ALA A 56 17.26 -11.20 -17.29
CA ALA A 56 17.58 -12.26 -16.36
C ALA A 56 16.72 -12.24 -15.08
N GLU A 57 16.41 -11.05 -14.54
CA GLU A 57 15.63 -10.90 -13.31
C GLU A 57 14.12 -11.04 -13.53
N LEU A 58 13.60 -10.53 -14.66
CA LEU A 58 12.16 -10.48 -14.94
C LEU A 58 11.69 -11.56 -15.92
N GLY A 59 12.59 -12.19 -16.67
CA GLY A 59 12.21 -13.18 -17.69
C GLY A 59 11.47 -12.59 -18.90
N ILE A 60 11.64 -11.29 -19.17
CA ILE A 60 11.04 -10.56 -20.28
C ILE A 60 12.06 -10.25 -21.38
N GLY A 61 11.61 -9.88 -22.57
CA GLY A 61 12.48 -9.41 -23.66
C GLY A 61 12.63 -7.88 -23.64
N VAL A 62 13.86 -7.39 -23.46
CA VAL A 62 14.20 -5.95 -23.41
C VAL A 62 15.09 -5.56 -24.60
N THR A 63 15.98 -6.46 -25.00
CA THR A 63 16.90 -6.27 -26.12
C THR A 63 16.23 -6.57 -27.46
N GLU A 64 16.62 -5.82 -28.50
CA GLU A 64 16.19 -6.04 -29.88
C GLU A 64 17.40 -6.41 -30.74
N VAL A 65 17.19 -7.34 -31.68
CA VAL A 65 18.18 -7.74 -32.68
C VAL A 65 17.71 -7.29 -34.06
N VAL A 66 18.46 -6.38 -34.68
CA VAL A 66 18.25 -5.96 -36.08
C VAL A 66 19.52 -6.21 -36.86
N GLY A 67 19.46 -7.19 -37.77
CA GLY A 67 20.63 -7.67 -38.50
C GLY A 67 21.67 -8.28 -37.56
N TYR A 68 22.88 -7.70 -37.55
CA TYR A 68 24.00 -8.13 -36.69
C TYR A 68 24.20 -7.24 -35.46
N HIS A 69 23.22 -6.39 -35.13
CA HIS A 69 23.33 -5.44 -34.03
C HIS A 69 22.27 -5.70 -32.96
N VAL A 70 22.73 -5.84 -31.72
CA VAL A 70 21.89 -5.82 -30.52
C VAL A 70 21.83 -4.39 -29.99
N TYR A 71 20.62 -3.89 -29.75
CA TYR A 71 20.41 -2.59 -29.10
C TYR A 71 19.20 -2.67 -28.16
N VAL A 72 19.00 -1.60 -27.38
CA VAL A 72 17.87 -1.45 -26.48
C VAL A 72 17.21 -0.12 -26.77
N ASP A 73 15.93 -0.16 -27.08
CA ASP A 73 15.08 1.03 -27.20
C ASP A 73 14.23 1.15 -25.94
N TRP A 74 14.74 1.91 -24.96
CA TRP A 74 14.06 2.12 -23.68
C TRP A 74 12.69 2.79 -23.82
N GLU A 75 12.51 3.67 -24.81
CA GLU A 75 11.24 4.37 -25.02
C GLU A 75 10.19 3.40 -25.57
N ARG A 76 10.57 2.60 -26.56
CA ARG A 76 9.70 1.56 -27.10
C ARG A 76 9.40 0.47 -26.09
N PHE A 77 10.40 -0.02 -25.36
CA PHE A 77 10.22 -1.06 -24.35
C PHE A 77 9.29 -0.57 -23.22
N LEU A 78 9.63 0.53 -22.55
CA LEU A 78 8.83 1.04 -21.43
C LEU A 78 7.48 1.61 -21.87
N GLY A 79 7.33 1.98 -23.13
CA GLY A 79 6.05 2.40 -23.71
C GLY A 79 5.06 1.24 -23.91
N ASN A 80 5.54 0.00 -24.03
CA ASN A 80 4.71 -1.16 -24.39
C ASN A 80 4.69 -2.27 -23.32
N CYS A 81 5.60 -2.27 -22.34
CA CYS A 81 5.61 -3.27 -21.27
C CYS A 81 4.43 -3.11 -20.29
N SER A 82 4.15 -4.14 -19.50
CA SER A 82 3.15 -4.07 -18.44
C SER A 82 3.51 -2.99 -17.41
N LEU A 83 2.54 -2.50 -16.64
CA LEU A 83 2.81 -1.54 -15.57
C LEU A 83 3.72 -2.14 -14.49
N VAL A 84 3.56 -3.42 -14.18
CA VAL A 84 4.42 -4.13 -13.22
C VAL A 84 5.87 -4.13 -13.72
N ASP A 85 6.12 -4.58 -14.95
CA ASP A 85 7.47 -4.59 -15.53
C ASP A 85 8.09 -3.19 -15.59
N PHE A 86 7.27 -2.17 -15.85
CA PHE A 86 7.69 -0.78 -15.84
C PHE A 86 8.19 -0.33 -14.47
N LEU A 87 7.44 -0.60 -13.41
CA LEU A 87 7.79 -0.22 -12.03
C LEU A 87 8.95 -1.06 -11.49
N ASP A 88 9.02 -2.35 -11.85
CA ASP A 88 10.15 -3.21 -11.53
C ASP A 88 11.42 -2.74 -12.23
N THR A 89 11.33 -2.34 -13.50
CA THR A 89 12.45 -1.78 -14.26
C THR A 89 13.03 -0.54 -13.57
N VAL A 90 12.19 0.35 -13.03
CA VAL A 90 12.64 1.52 -12.26
C VAL A 90 13.54 1.10 -11.11
N THR A 91 13.11 0.09 -10.35
CA THR A 91 13.83 -0.43 -9.17
C THR A 91 15.10 -1.18 -9.58
N LEU A 92 15.03 -2.03 -10.60
CA LEU A 92 16.13 -2.88 -11.03
C LEU A 92 17.26 -2.09 -11.70
N VAL A 93 16.96 -1.04 -12.46
CA VAL A 93 17.99 -0.14 -13.01
C VAL A 93 18.78 0.53 -11.89
N TYR A 94 18.12 0.95 -10.81
CA TYR A 94 18.79 1.50 -9.63
C TYR A 94 19.70 0.47 -8.96
N ARG A 95 19.20 -0.75 -8.75
CA ARG A 95 19.99 -1.86 -8.17
C ARG A 95 21.21 -2.21 -9.03
N PHE A 96 21.03 -2.26 -10.34
CA PHE A 96 22.11 -2.49 -11.30
C PHE A 96 23.19 -1.40 -11.18
N ALA A 97 22.80 -0.13 -11.11
CA ALA A 97 23.74 0.98 -10.93
C ALA A 97 24.51 0.91 -9.59
N ILE A 98 23.85 0.49 -8.51
CA ILE A 98 24.51 0.26 -7.21
C ILE A 98 25.51 -0.89 -7.27
N GLN A 99 25.11 -2.04 -7.83
CA GLN A 99 25.98 -3.21 -7.94
C GLN A 99 27.25 -2.91 -8.73
N ASN A 100 27.14 -2.07 -9.75
CA ASN A 100 28.27 -1.62 -10.57
C ASN A 100 29.02 -0.41 -10.00
N ARG A 101 28.67 0.04 -8.78
CA ARG A 101 29.32 1.14 -8.02
C ARG A 101 29.33 2.49 -8.74
N TRP A 102 28.24 2.86 -9.40
CA TRP A 102 28.12 4.13 -10.14
C TRP A 102 27.73 5.30 -9.20
N GLY A 103 28.57 5.53 -8.20
CA GLY A 103 28.26 6.18 -6.93
C GLY A 103 27.82 7.65 -6.88
N HIS A 104 27.67 8.38 -7.99
CA HIS A 104 27.02 9.72 -7.96
C HIS A 104 25.66 9.74 -8.65
N TRP A 105 25.40 8.80 -9.55
CA TRP A 105 24.19 8.79 -10.37
C TRP A 105 22.95 8.30 -9.63
N PHE A 106 23.11 7.48 -8.59
CA PHE A 106 21.97 6.83 -7.93
C PHE A 106 20.99 7.85 -7.30
N ARG A 107 21.50 8.90 -6.65
CA ARG A 107 20.64 9.96 -6.09
C ARG A 107 19.99 10.80 -7.18
N GLU A 108 20.73 11.11 -8.24
CA GLU A 108 20.21 11.89 -9.36
C GLU A 108 19.12 11.14 -10.11
N TYR A 109 19.31 9.83 -10.31
CA TYR A 109 18.32 8.93 -10.87
C TYR A 109 17.05 8.90 -10.02
N GLN A 110 17.18 8.58 -8.73
CA GLN A 110 16.04 8.52 -7.80
C GLN A 110 15.29 9.86 -7.75
N ASN A 111 16.00 10.99 -7.63
CA ASN A 111 15.42 12.32 -7.64
C ASN A 111 14.71 12.64 -8.96
N SER A 112 15.29 12.21 -10.08
CA SER A 112 14.71 12.42 -11.41
C SER A 112 13.42 11.62 -11.61
N ILE A 113 13.40 10.36 -11.19
CA ILE A 113 12.19 9.51 -11.24
C ILE A 113 11.11 10.06 -10.30
N ALA A 114 11.47 10.39 -9.05
CA ALA A 114 10.53 10.98 -8.09
C ALA A 114 9.92 12.30 -8.60
N ARG A 115 10.73 13.13 -9.28
CA ARG A 115 10.25 14.33 -9.97
C ARG A 115 9.28 13.99 -11.11
N VAL A 116 9.58 12.96 -11.93
CA VAL A 116 8.67 12.52 -12.99
C VAL A 116 7.34 12.07 -12.42
N PHE A 117 7.34 11.26 -11.37
CA PHE A 117 6.10 10.79 -10.74
C PHE A 117 5.25 11.95 -10.23
N ARG A 118 5.85 12.86 -9.46
CA ARG A 118 5.17 14.06 -8.94
C ARG A 118 4.58 14.92 -10.05
N GLU A 119 5.36 15.20 -11.08
CA GLU A 119 4.95 16.12 -12.15
C GLU A 119 3.94 15.50 -13.13
N CYS A 120 3.87 14.17 -13.20
CA CYS A 120 2.86 13.46 -13.97
C CYS A 120 1.61 13.12 -13.14
N ASN A 121 1.56 13.56 -11.87
CA ASN A 121 0.49 13.25 -10.91
C ASN A 121 0.18 11.75 -10.84
N VAL A 122 1.21 10.90 -10.84
CA VAL A 122 1.00 9.45 -10.77
C VAL A 122 1.00 8.97 -9.32
N GLY A 123 0.25 7.90 -9.09
CA GLY A 123 0.02 7.33 -7.79
C GLY A 123 1.18 6.50 -7.26
N TYR A 124 2.44 6.94 -7.39
CA TYR A 124 3.62 6.24 -6.89
C TYR A 124 4.65 7.16 -6.19
N ARG A 125 5.42 6.58 -5.27
CA ARG A 125 6.58 7.17 -4.60
C ARG A 125 7.76 6.18 -4.58
N LEU A 126 8.96 6.69 -4.32
CA LEU A 126 10.17 5.88 -4.17
C LEU A 126 10.60 5.84 -2.70
N ASP A 127 11.10 4.69 -2.23
CA ASP A 127 11.85 4.58 -0.98
C ASP A 127 13.36 4.89 -1.18
N ASP A 128 14.14 4.80 -0.10
CA ASP A 128 15.60 5.05 -0.09
C ASP A 128 16.41 4.08 -0.98
N ASN A 129 15.84 2.92 -1.30
CA ASN A 129 16.41 1.91 -2.19
C ASN A 129 15.76 1.95 -3.59
N CYS A 130 15.07 3.05 -3.92
CA CYS A 130 14.35 3.25 -5.16
C CYS A 130 13.27 2.19 -5.45
N GLY A 131 12.76 1.51 -4.43
CA GLY A 131 11.57 0.67 -4.51
C GLY A 131 10.34 1.55 -4.75
N VAL A 132 9.49 1.15 -5.70
CA VAL A 132 8.26 1.88 -6.04
C VAL A 132 7.11 1.43 -5.15
N HIS A 133 6.45 2.39 -4.51
CA HIS A 133 5.28 2.19 -3.65
C HIS A 133 4.11 3.02 -4.14
N PRO A 134 2.85 2.55 -4.05
CA PRO A 134 1.68 3.39 -4.30
C PRO A 134 1.68 4.68 -3.43
N PHE A 135 1.33 5.82 -4.03
CA PHE A 135 1.24 7.14 -3.39
C PHE A 135 -0.02 7.30 -2.55
N VAL A 136 -1.04 6.46 -2.78
CA VAL A 136 -2.37 6.64 -2.20
C VAL A 136 -2.35 6.66 -0.68
N ASP A 137 -1.28 6.25 0.02
CA ASP A 137 -1.25 6.56 1.43
C ASP A 137 0.11 6.41 2.13
N ALA A 138 0.76 7.52 2.41
CA ALA A 138 1.69 7.50 3.54
C ALA A 138 0.93 7.20 4.86
N ALA A 139 -0.34 7.60 5.00
CA ALA A 139 -1.10 7.43 6.24
C ALA A 139 -1.72 6.03 6.40
N PHE A 140 -2.25 5.40 5.35
CA PHE A 140 -2.63 3.98 5.32
C PHE A 140 -1.42 3.07 5.36
N GLU A 141 -0.31 3.37 4.66
CA GLU A 141 0.92 2.56 4.85
C GLU A 141 1.45 2.70 6.28
N ASN A 142 1.42 3.90 6.86
CA ASN A 142 1.78 4.08 8.27
C ASN A 142 0.79 3.36 9.20
N SER A 143 -0.51 3.40 8.91
CA SER A 143 -1.54 2.69 9.69
C SER A 143 -1.37 1.19 9.60
N ARG A 144 -1.07 0.66 8.41
CA ARG A 144 -0.74 -0.75 8.16
C ARG A 144 0.52 -1.16 8.92
N ALA A 145 1.62 -0.44 8.72
CA ALA A 145 2.89 -0.72 9.39
C ALA A 145 2.74 -0.69 10.92
N THR A 146 2.01 0.30 11.45
CA THR A 146 1.74 0.41 12.89
C THR A 146 0.82 -0.71 13.38
N ALA A 147 -0.18 -1.13 12.60
CA ALA A 147 -1.05 -2.25 12.95
C ALA A 147 -0.27 -3.57 12.99
N ILE A 148 0.58 -3.84 11.98
CA ILE A 148 1.45 -5.03 11.93
C ILE A 148 2.44 -5.03 13.10
N ALA A 149 3.11 -3.90 13.37
CA ALA A 149 4.02 -3.78 14.50
C ALA A 149 3.31 -3.99 15.84
N GLY A 150 2.08 -3.46 15.97
CA GLY A 150 1.27 -3.58 17.18
C GLY A 150 0.83 -5.01 17.52
N ILE A 151 0.82 -5.91 16.55
CA ILE A 151 0.53 -7.35 16.72
C ILE A 151 1.78 -8.23 16.64
N GLY A 152 2.98 -7.64 16.75
CA GLY A 152 4.24 -8.36 16.70
C GLY A 152 4.34 -9.47 17.76
N GLY A 153 4.66 -10.70 17.32
CA GLY A 153 4.83 -11.89 18.16
C GLY A 153 4.05 -13.11 17.64
N ASP A 154 4.45 -14.32 18.06
CA ASP A 154 3.88 -15.58 17.53
C ASP A 154 2.38 -15.74 17.81
N ARG A 155 1.87 -15.12 18.88
CA ARG A 155 0.46 -15.19 19.31
C ARG A 155 -0.52 -14.72 18.24
N PHE A 156 -0.15 -13.71 17.45
CA PHE A 156 -1.02 -13.12 16.43
C PHE A 156 -0.56 -13.42 14.99
N ALA A 157 0.24 -14.48 14.79
CA ALA A 157 0.74 -14.86 13.48
C ALA A 157 -0.36 -15.01 12.42
N ALA A 158 -1.51 -15.59 12.78
CA ALA A 158 -2.65 -15.73 11.87
C ALA A 158 -3.27 -14.37 11.50
N ALA A 159 -3.43 -13.45 12.47
CA ALA A 159 -3.94 -12.12 12.20
C ALA A 159 -2.98 -11.32 11.30
N ARG A 160 -1.67 -11.46 11.51
CA ARG A 160 -0.65 -10.85 10.65
C ARG A 160 -0.72 -11.35 9.21
N ALA A 161 -0.85 -12.66 9.01
CA ALA A 161 -1.00 -13.23 7.67
C ALA A 161 -2.22 -12.66 6.93
N HIS A 162 -3.33 -12.39 7.64
CA HIS A 162 -4.48 -11.71 7.04
C HIS A 162 -4.18 -10.26 6.66
N LEU A 163 -3.44 -9.50 7.48
CA LEU A 163 -3.05 -8.13 7.09
C LEU A 163 -2.14 -8.10 5.86
N GLU A 164 -1.26 -9.09 5.71
CA GLU A 164 -0.39 -9.24 4.53
C GLU A 164 -1.21 -9.57 3.26
N GLN A 165 -2.32 -10.32 3.39
CA GLN A 165 -3.21 -10.64 2.26
C GLN A 165 -3.94 -9.42 1.67
N ILE A 166 -4.09 -8.34 2.44
CA ILE A 166 -4.78 -7.12 1.99
C ILE A 166 -4.06 -6.54 0.76
N GLU A 167 -2.73 -6.50 0.79
CA GLU A 167 -1.92 -5.92 -0.27
C GLU A 167 -2.02 -6.74 -1.56
N ASN A 168 -1.92 -8.07 -1.45
CA ASN A 168 -2.10 -8.97 -2.59
C ASN A 168 -3.48 -8.79 -3.24
N ALA A 169 -4.52 -8.57 -2.44
CA ALA A 169 -5.87 -8.34 -2.93
C ALA A 169 -5.99 -6.98 -3.65
N LEU A 170 -5.38 -5.92 -3.11
CA LEU A 170 -5.43 -4.58 -3.72
C LEU A 170 -4.54 -4.43 -4.97
N MET A 171 -3.45 -5.19 -5.04
CA MET A 171 -2.48 -5.15 -6.14
C MET A 171 -2.79 -6.13 -7.28
N GLY A 172 -3.81 -6.98 -7.11
CA GLY A 172 -4.28 -7.88 -8.16
C GLY A 172 -4.82 -7.12 -9.38
N ASP A 173 -4.84 -7.79 -10.53
CA ASP A 173 -5.45 -7.28 -11.76
C ASP A 173 -6.55 -8.26 -12.25
N PRO A 174 -7.85 -7.97 -12.02
CA PRO A 174 -8.38 -6.77 -11.35
C PRO A 174 -8.22 -6.83 -9.80
N PRO A 175 -8.22 -5.68 -9.10
CA PRO A 175 -8.17 -5.64 -7.64
C PRO A 175 -9.36 -6.35 -6.98
N ASP A 176 -9.10 -7.16 -5.96
CA ASP A 176 -10.12 -7.81 -5.14
C ASP A 176 -10.37 -7.01 -3.85
N ASN A 177 -11.05 -5.88 -4.04
CA ASN A 177 -11.46 -4.95 -3.00
C ASN A 177 -12.26 -5.63 -1.87
N ARG A 178 -13.06 -6.63 -2.22
CA ARG A 178 -13.85 -7.41 -1.27
C ARG A 178 -12.94 -8.28 -0.39
N GLN A 179 -12.01 -9.01 -0.99
CA GLN A 179 -11.06 -9.82 -0.25
C GLN A 179 -10.20 -8.96 0.69
N ALA A 180 -9.84 -7.74 0.28
CA ALA A 180 -9.11 -6.81 1.14
C ALA A 180 -9.89 -6.44 2.43
N ILE A 181 -11.20 -6.14 2.32
CA ILE A 181 -12.08 -5.88 3.47
C ILE A 181 -12.23 -7.13 4.34
N ARG A 182 -12.40 -8.30 3.71
CA ARG A 182 -12.51 -9.57 4.43
C ARG A 182 -11.24 -9.87 5.23
N SER A 183 -10.08 -9.69 4.63
CA SER A 183 -8.78 -9.93 5.27
C SER A 183 -8.58 -9.04 6.50
N VAL A 184 -8.91 -7.74 6.46
CA VAL A 184 -8.77 -6.89 7.66
C VAL A 184 -9.78 -7.29 8.76
N PHE A 185 -10.99 -7.73 8.38
CA PHE A 185 -11.96 -8.25 9.33
C PHE A 185 -11.47 -9.55 9.99
N ASP A 186 -10.96 -10.49 9.20
CA ASP A 186 -10.46 -11.78 9.69
C ASP A 186 -9.26 -11.57 10.63
N ALA A 187 -8.42 -10.55 10.39
CA ALA A 187 -7.37 -10.15 11.32
C ALA A 187 -7.93 -9.68 12.67
N ALA A 188 -8.93 -8.78 12.66
CA ALA A 188 -9.58 -8.30 13.89
C ALA A 188 -10.31 -9.42 14.64
N GLU A 189 -11.00 -10.29 13.92
CA GLU A 189 -11.70 -11.44 14.48
C GLU A 189 -10.72 -12.43 15.15
N ASN A 190 -9.58 -12.71 14.53
CA ASN A 190 -8.56 -13.58 15.12
C ASN A 190 -8.02 -13.03 16.44
N ILE A 191 -7.68 -11.73 16.49
CA ILE A 191 -7.20 -11.10 17.73
C ILE A 191 -8.28 -11.18 18.80
N PHE A 192 -9.52 -10.86 18.46
CA PHE A 192 -10.64 -10.90 19.40
C PHE A 192 -10.82 -12.29 20.04
N LYS A 193 -10.75 -13.37 19.25
CA LYS A 193 -10.86 -14.76 19.76
C LYS A 193 -9.68 -15.13 20.66
N MET A 194 -8.48 -14.66 20.34
CA MET A 194 -7.30 -14.90 21.17
C MET A 194 -7.37 -14.15 22.51
N THR A 195 -7.94 -12.95 22.51
CA THR A 195 -8.13 -12.12 23.71
C THR A 195 -9.22 -12.65 24.63
N PHE A 196 -10.35 -13.10 24.07
CA PHE A 196 -11.51 -13.54 24.85
C PHE A 196 -11.73 -15.04 24.70
N VAL A 197 -11.16 -15.82 25.62
CA VAL A 197 -11.22 -17.29 25.63
C VAL A 197 -12.67 -17.77 25.61
N GLY A 198 -12.98 -18.70 24.70
CA GLY A 198 -14.31 -19.28 24.53
C GLY A 198 -15.19 -18.56 23.50
N VAL A 199 -14.75 -17.42 22.96
CA VAL A 199 -15.45 -16.77 21.83
C VAL A 199 -15.09 -17.44 20.51
N THR A 200 -16.11 -17.81 19.73
CA THR A 200 -15.94 -18.49 18.43
C THR A 200 -16.04 -17.55 17.22
N HIS A 201 -16.69 -16.39 17.36
CA HIS A 201 -16.92 -15.43 16.28
C HIS A 201 -16.92 -13.99 16.79
N LEU A 202 -16.45 -13.06 15.96
CA LEU A 202 -16.60 -11.63 16.21
C LEU A 202 -17.97 -11.18 15.69
N ASN A 203 -18.85 -10.77 16.60
CA ASN A 203 -20.16 -10.19 16.30
C ASN A 203 -20.60 -9.24 17.42
N ASN A 204 -21.72 -8.53 17.22
CA ASN A 204 -22.20 -7.53 18.17
C ASN A 204 -22.54 -8.08 19.55
N ALA A 205 -23.00 -9.32 19.66
CA ALA A 205 -23.25 -9.96 20.95
C ALA A 205 -21.92 -10.25 21.68
N ALA A 206 -20.95 -10.84 21.00
CA ALA A 206 -19.63 -11.13 21.55
C ALA A 206 -18.91 -9.84 22.00
N ILE A 207 -19.00 -8.75 21.23
CA ILE A 207 -18.42 -7.46 21.60
C ILE A 207 -19.07 -6.90 22.87
N ARG A 208 -20.40 -6.95 22.97
CA ARG A 208 -21.14 -6.50 24.15
C ARG A 208 -20.79 -7.33 25.38
N ASP A 209 -20.71 -8.65 25.23
CA ASP A 209 -20.61 -9.55 26.38
C ASP A 209 -19.16 -9.68 26.89
N ASN A 210 -18.17 -9.39 26.05
CA ASN A 210 -16.74 -9.52 26.38
C ASN A 210 -16.02 -8.16 26.40
N LEU A 211 -15.86 -7.52 25.24
CA LEU A 211 -15.05 -6.30 25.12
C LEU A 211 -15.63 -5.13 25.91
N ARG A 212 -16.95 -4.93 25.87
CA ARG A 212 -17.61 -3.88 26.64
C ARG A 212 -17.37 -4.07 28.14
N ARG A 213 -17.53 -5.29 28.65
CA ARG A 213 -17.27 -5.62 30.06
C ARG A 213 -15.81 -5.38 30.44
N ALA A 214 -14.87 -5.77 29.58
CA ALA A 214 -13.45 -5.52 29.79
C ALA A 214 -13.15 -4.01 29.90
N ILE A 215 -13.78 -3.18 29.06
CA ILE A 215 -13.67 -1.71 29.14
C ILE A 215 -14.28 -1.18 30.44
N GLU A 216 -15.48 -1.64 30.80
CA GLU A 216 -16.18 -1.20 32.02
C GLU A 216 -15.37 -1.50 33.28
N ASN A 217 -14.72 -2.67 33.34
CA ASN A 217 -13.86 -3.08 34.43
C ASN A 217 -12.55 -2.29 34.45
N LYS A 218 -11.84 -2.19 33.31
CA LYS A 218 -10.51 -1.56 33.26
C LYS A 218 -10.54 -0.07 33.58
N TYR A 219 -11.60 0.63 33.15
CA TYR A 219 -11.73 2.07 33.32
C TYR A 219 -12.81 2.43 34.36
N SER A 220 -13.09 1.55 35.32
CA SER A 220 -14.14 1.75 36.34
C SER A 220 -14.04 3.12 37.02
N ASP A 221 -12.80 3.50 37.36
CA ASP A 221 -12.44 4.66 38.16
C ASP A 221 -12.15 5.91 37.31
N MET A 222 -12.27 5.80 35.98
CA MET A 222 -12.04 6.90 35.03
C MET A 222 -13.30 7.15 34.18
N PRO A 223 -14.36 7.80 34.71
CA PRO A 223 -15.66 7.89 34.05
C PRO A 223 -15.60 8.48 32.64
N THR A 224 -14.81 9.53 32.43
CA THR A 224 -14.66 10.18 31.11
C THR A 224 -14.01 9.25 30.10
N VAL A 225 -12.92 8.57 30.49
CA VAL A 225 -12.22 7.61 29.63
C VAL A 225 -13.12 6.42 29.32
N LYS A 226 -13.77 5.86 30.35
CA LYS A 226 -14.74 4.76 30.20
C LYS A 226 -15.83 5.10 29.19
N ASN A 227 -16.46 6.27 29.33
CA ASN A 227 -17.53 6.69 28.44
C ASN A 227 -17.03 6.87 26.99
N ALA A 228 -15.85 7.46 26.79
CA ALA A 228 -15.24 7.57 25.46
C ALA A 228 -14.95 6.19 24.84
N MET A 229 -14.37 5.27 25.62
CA MET A 229 -14.05 3.91 25.17
C MET A 229 -15.30 3.10 24.85
N LEU A 230 -16.38 3.27 25.61
CA LEU A 230 -17.67 2.64 25.32
C LEU A 230 -18.28 3.16 24.00
N LYS A 231 -18.11 4.45 23.68
CA LYS A 231 -18.53 4.99 22.38
C LYS A 231 -17.68 4.47 21.23
N LEU A 232 -16.36 4.34 21.43
CA LEU A 232 -15.49 3.69 20.44
C LEU A 232 -15.87 2.22 20.25
N CYS A 233 -16.25 1.51 21.32
CA CYS A 233 -16.76 0.14 21.26
C CYS A 233 -18.06 0.05 20.44
N ASP A 234 -18.98 1.01 20.59
CA ASP A 234 -20.17 1.11 19.73
C ASP A 234 -19.80 1.40 18.26
N GLY A 235 -18.77 2.23 18.01
CA GLY A 235 -18.23 2.44 16.66
C GLY A 235 -17.64 1.17 16.04
N PHE A 236 -16.92 0.38 16.84
CA PHE A 236 -16.37 -0.91 16.40
C PHE A 236 -17.48 -1.91 16.03
N LYS A 237 -18.58 -1.95 16.79
CA LYS A 237 -19.76 -2.76 16.44
C LYS A 237 -20.33 -2.40 15.07
N ASN A 238 -20.50 -1.11 14.80
CA ASN A 238 -21.00 -0.65 13.50
C ASN A 238 -20.05 -1.02 12.35
N TRP A 239 -18.73 -0.91 12.59
CA TRP A 239 -17.73 -1.34 11.61
C TRP A 239 -17.77 -2.86 11.35
N VAL A 240 -17.95 -3.68 12.39
CA VAL A 240 -18.12 -5.13 12.27
C VAL A 240 -19.35 -5.49 11.44
N GLU A 241 -20.49 -4.84 11.70
CA GLU A 241 -21.71 -5.03 10.89
C GLU A 241 -21.50 -4.63 9.43
N ALA A 242 -20.81 -3.51 9.18
CA ALA A 242 -20.48 -3.09 7.82
C ALA A 242 -19.56 -4.10 7.11
N ALA A 243 -18.56 -4.65 7.80
CA ALA A 243 -17.65 -5.65 7.23
C ALA A 243 -18.36 -6.98 6.92
N HIS A 244 -19.41 -7.33 7.66
CA HIS A 244 -20.18 -8.56 7.42
C HIS A 244 -20.83 -8.62 6.03
N PHE A 245 -21.21 -7.48 5.44
CA PHE A 245 -21.72 -7.42 4.06
C PHE A 245 -20.71 -7.96 3.04
N TYR A 246 -19.42 -7.87 3.32
CA TYR A 246 -18.36 -8.34 2.42
C TYR A 246 -17.83 -9.72 2.80
N ARG A 247 -18.11 -10.19 4.01
CA ARG A 247 -17.69 -11.51 4.53
C ARG A 247 -18.50 -12.66 3.94
N HIS A 248 -19.83 -12.51 3.87
CA HIS A 248 -20.69 -13.53 3.30
C HIS A 248 -20.70 -13.38 1.78
N ALA A 249 -20.47 -14.47 1.04
CA ALA A 249 -20.84 -14.45 -0.37
C ALA A 249 -22.35 -14.32 -0.38
N ASP A 250 -22.86 -13.17 -0.84
CA ASP A 250 -24.18 -13.18 -1.47
C ASP A 250 -24.15 -14.38 -2.41
N ASN A 251 -25.18 -15.22 -2.38
CA ASN A 251 -25.28 -16.45 -3.18
C ASN A 251 -25.34 -16.18 -4.70
N GLN A 252 -24.73 -15.08 -5.14
CA GLN A 252 -24.54 -14.65 -6.50
C GLN A 252 -23.20 -15.16 -7.02
N PRO A 253 -23.17 -15.62 -8.28
CA PRO A 253 -21.98 -16.14 -8.92
C PRO A 253 -20.87 -15.10 -9.10
N ASP A 254 -21.19 -13.80 -9.08
CA ASP A 254 -20.22 -12.71 -9.16
C ASP A 254 -20.57 -11.59 -8.15
N PRO A 255 -20.09 -11.71 -6.90
CA PRO A 255 -20.40 -10.76 -5.84
C PRO A 255 -19.80 -9.39 -6.14
N ALA A 256 -20.62 -8.34 -6.08
CA ALA A 256 -20.22 -6.98 -6.43
C ALA A 256 -18.99 -6.52 -5.62
N GLN A 257 -17.96 -6.06 -6.33
CA GLN A 257 -16.78 -5.46 -5.72
C GLN A 257 -17.15 -4.11 -5.08
N PRO A 258 -16.72 -3.82 -3.84
CA PRO A 258 -16.91 -2.50 -3.26
C PRO A 258 -16.12 -1.44 -4.05
N PRO A 259 -16.63 -0.19 -4.09
CA PRO A 259 -15.88 0.92 -4.67
C PRO A 259 -14.59 1.16 -3.88
N LYS A 260 -13.54 1.58 -4.58
CA LYS A 260 -12.18 1.72 -4.02
C LYS A 260 -12.15 2.62 -2.78
N GLU A 261 -12.92 3.70 -2.79
CA GLU A 261 -12.99 4.68 -1.70
C GLU A 261 -13.53 4.03 -0.42
N LEU A 262 -14.55 3.17 -0.54
CA LEU A 262 -15.10 2.43 0.59
C LEU A 262 -14.11 1.39 1.10
N THR A 263 -13.43 0.68 0.20
CA THR A 263 -12.41 -0.31 0.55
C THR A 263 -11.28 0.30 1.35
N VAL A 264 -10.72 1.41 0.88
CA VAL A 264 -9.65 2.14 1.59
C VAL A 264 -10.12 2.59 2.97
N LEU A 265 -11.34 3.14 3.07
CA LEU A 265 -11.90 3.58 4.36
C LEU A 265 -12.11 2.41 5.34
N MET A 266 -12.68 1.30 4.87
CA MET A 266 -12.95 0.11 5.68
C MET A 266 -11.67 -0.50 6.23
N ILE A 267 -10.63 -0.58 5.40
CA ILE A 267 -9.30 -1.09 5.80
C ILE A 267 -8.62 -0.13 6.77
N SER A 268 -8.68 1.19 6.51
CA SER A 268 -8.09 2.21 7.39
C SER A 268 -8.65 2.11 8.81
N TYR A 269 -9.97 2.01 8.96
CA TYR A 269 -10.59 1.80 10.27
C TYR A 269 -10.22 0.42 10.85
N GLY A 270 -10.19 -0.62 10.01
CA GLY A 270 -9.79 -1.96 10.42
C GLY A 270 -8.39 -2.02 11.04
N TYR A 271 -7.40 -1.33 10.47
CA TYR A 271 -6.07 -1.22 11.07
C TYR A 271 -6.10 -0.56 12.46
N GLY A 272 -6.92 0.48 12.62
CA GLY A 272 -7.14 1.13 13.92
C GLY A 272 -7.70 0.16 14.96
N TRP A 273 -8.71 -0.64 14.58
CA TRP A 273 -9.34 -1.62 15.46
C TRP A 273 -8.42 -2.79 15.81
N VAL A 274 -7.68 -3.32 14.83
CA VAL A 274 -6.67 -4.38 15.04
C VAL A 274 -5.65 -3.95 16.08
N ARG A 275 -5.11 -2.74 15.93
CA ARG A 275 -4.14 -2.18 16.89
C ARG A 275 -4.76 -2.02 18.27
N TRP A 276 -5.97 -1.47 18.35
CA TRP A 276 -6.66 -1.28 19.62
C TRP A 276 -6.97 -2.60 20.34
N LEU A 277 -7.42 -3.62 19.62
CA LEU A 277 -7.67 -4.96 20.19
C LEU A 277 -6.38 -5.59 20.72
N ALA A 278 -5.25 -5.41 20.02
CA ALA A 278 -3.95 -5.89 20.48
C ALA A 278 -3.51 -5.20 21.79
N GLU A 279 -3.76 -3.89 21.93
CA GLU A 279 -3.54 -3.19 23.21
C GLU A 279 -4.46 -3.70 24.31
N MET A 280 -5.73 -3.98 23.99
CA MET A 280 -6.67 -4.57 24.95
C MET A 280 -6.23 -5.96 25.40
N ASP A 281 -5.70 -6.81 24.52
CA ASP A 281 -5.12 -8.12 24.88
C ASP A 281 -3.99 -7.97 25.89
N ARG A 282 -3.01 -7.10 25.60
CA ARG A 282 -1.89 -6.80 26.50
C ARG A 282 -2.39 -6.32 27.85
N ALA A 283 -3.32 -5.38 27.82
CA ALA A 283 -3.94 -4.78 28.99
C ALA A 283 -4.68 -5.80 29.87
N ILE A 284 -5.41 -6.76 29.27
CA ILE A 284 -6.16 -7.78 30.01
C ILE A 284 -5.20 -8.80 30.61
N ARG A 285 -4.15 -9.18 29.88
CA ARG A 285 -3.17 -10.15 30.37
C ARG A 285 -2.32 -9.62 31.52
N ALA A 286 -1.94 -8.35 31.48
CA ALA A 286 -1.21 -7.71 32.57
C ALA A 286 -2.02 -7.65 33.88
N ASP A 287 -3.35 -7.72 33.82
CA ASP A 287 -4.21 -7.77 35.01
C ASP A 287 -4.35 -9.21 35.58
N ILE A 288 -3.83 -10.23 34.88
CA ILE A 288 -3.89 -11.67 35.27
C ILE A 288 -2.54 -12.17 35.84
N GLU A 289 -1.43 -11.51 35.50
CA GLU A 289 -0.06 -11.80 36.00
C GLU A 289 0.24 -11.04 37.29
#